data_AF-A0A4U0MUI3-F1
#
_entry.id   AF-A0A4U0MUI3-F1
#
_cell.length_a   1.000
_cell.length_b   1.000
_cell.length_c   1.000
_cell.angle_alpha   90.00
_cell.angle_beta   90.00
_cell.angle_gamma   90.00
#
_symmetry.space_group_name_H-M   'P 1'
#
loop_
_entity.id
_entity.type
_entity.pdbx_description
1 polymer ?
#
loop_
_entity_poly.entity_id
_entity_poly.type
_entity_poly.pdbx_seq_one_letter_code
_entity_poly.pdbx_strand_id
1 'polypeptide(L)'
;MRRTTHSWLQGMQSLRRVECRRQCGLSAARGWAADNGHLLAPLDATHKGYKVGIWLKNARAAARKAAEIEQRRAEDLPVGSSAGVLTDERREQLEDIDPSWCPSWPVEWQRCFHLTRLPLEAGGTLPTEPDMVVHQGEDLGRWVRSVRLGWDKLAGVQQWMCEQVLGIEPAAADEKPKPRRTQADKWAANLAATQYYEREGHLRVPRKHIETITVGGADGEDQKQRELRLGASISNQRTRAAKLAPERVEQLSAIGMRWT
;
A
#
# COMPACT_ATOMS: atom_id res chain seq x y z
N MET A 1 25.06 -21.62 47.39
CA MET A 1 25.90 -21.06 46.29
C MET A 1 25.92 -21.92 45.00
N ARG A 2 24.81 -22.52 44.54
CA ARG A 2 24.77 -23.30 43.27
C ARG A 2 23.78 -22.82 42.22
N ARG A 3 22.97 -21.77 42.50
CA ARG A 3 21.95 -21.25 41.56
C ARG A 3 22.49 -20.21 40.57
N THR A 4 23.62 -19.58 40.86
CA THR A 4 24.22 -18.56 40.00
C THR A 4 24.83 -19.17 38.73
N THR A 5 25.65 -20.21 38.83
CA THR A 5 26.38 -20.78 37.67
C THR A 5 25.49 -21.35 36.57
N HIS A 6 24.32 -21.92 36.90
CA HIS A 6 23.36 -22.45 35.91
C HIS A 6 22.66 -21.34 35.10
N SER A 7 22.35 -20.21 35.73
CA SER A 7 21.78 -19.02 35.08
C SER A 7 22.79 -18.37 34.12
N TRP A 8 24.07 -18.29 34.52
CA TRP A 8 25.15 -17.77 33.68
C TRP A 8 25.40 -18.65 32.43
N LEU A 9 25.37 -19.97 32.56
CA LEU A 9 25.53 -20.90 31.44
C LEU A 9 24.35 -20.84 30.45
N GLN A 10 23.11 -20.72 30.95
CA GLN A 10 21.93 -20.52 30.09
C GLN A 10 21.97 -19.18 29.35
N GLY A 11 22.39 -18.10 30.02
CA GLY A 11 22.60 -16.79 29.40
C GLY A 11 23.67 -16.82 28.29
N MET A 12 24.80 -17.48 28.52
CA MET A 12 25.86 -17.63 27.52
C MET A 12 25.44 -18.50 26.33
N GLN A 13 24.66 -19.56 26.54
CA GLN A 13 24.12 -20.38 25.44
C GLN A 13 23.07 -19.62 24.60
N SER A 14 22.25 -18.79 25.25
CA SER A 14 21.30 -17.89 24.57
C SER A 14 22.02 -16.88 23.68
N LEU A 15 23.06 -16.21 24.21
CA LEU A 15 23.87 -15.25 23.45
C LEU A 15 24.59 -15.90 22.25
N ARG A 16 25.19 -17.08 22.41
CA ARG A 16 25.81 -17.81 21.29
C ARG A 16 24.81 -18.21 20.21
N ARG A 17 23.58 -18.58 20.58
CA ARG A 17 22.53 -18.95 19.62
C ARG A 17 22.03 -17.72 18.84
N VAL A 18 21.95 -16.57 19.49
CA VAL A 18 21.65 -15.29 18.83
C VAL A 18 22.76 -14.92 17.84
N GLU A 19 24.02 -15.04 18.25
CA GLU A 19 25.17 -14.69 17.41
C GLU A 19 25.33 -15.64 16.21
N CYS A 20 25.16 -16.95 16.43
CA CYS A 20 25.13 -17.93 15.35
C CYS A 20 23.99 -17.63 14.36
N ARG A 21 22.79 -17.29 14.85
CA ARG A 21 21.67 -16.90 13.98
C ARG A 21 21.98 -15.63 13.17
N ARG A 22 22.71 -14.67 13.74
CA ARG A 22 23.15 -13.43 13.07
C ARG A 22 24.17 -13.70 11.97
N GLN A 23 25.18 -14.51 12.25
CA GLN A 23 26.20 -14.87 11.27
C GLN A 23 25.60 -15.69 10.13
N CYS A 24 24.74 -16.68 10.44
CA CYS A 24 23.97 -17.42 9.45
C CYS A 24 23.07 -16.48 8.63
N GLY A 25 22.47 -15.46 9.24
CA GLY A 25 21.67 -14.45 8.55
C GLY A 25 22.47 -13.60 7.56
N LEU A 26 23.69 -13.16 7.93
CA LEU A 26 24.54 -12.41 7.00
C LEU A 26 24.99 -13.27 5.82
N SER A 27 25.40 -14.50 6.12
CA SER A 27 25.83 -15.45 5.08
C SER A 27 24.69 -15.74 4.11
N ALA A 28 23.46 -15.95 4.62
CA ALA A 28 22.28 -16.12 3.79
C ALA A 28 21.94 -14.85 2.98
N ALA A 29 22.13 -13.66 3.55
CA ALA A 29 21.93 -12.40 2.83
C ALA A 29 22.95 -12.21 1.69
N ARG A 30 24.23 -12.48 1.94
CA ARG A 30 25.28 -12.46 0.91
C ARG A 30 25.01 -13.47 -0.20
N GLY A 31 24.62 -14.70 0.17
CA GLY A 31 24.24 -15.73 -0.79
C GLY A 31 23.01 -15.33 -1.63
N TRP A 32 21.98 -14.79 -0.98
CA TRP A 32 20.82 -14.24 -1.69
C TRP A 32 21.19 -13.13 -2.68
N ALA A 33 22.02 -12.18 -2.25
CA ALA A 33 22.47 -11.07 -3.10
C ALA A 33 23.36 -11.56 -4.26
N ALA A 34 24.18 -12.59 -4.05
CA ALA A 34 24.95 -13.21 -5.13
C ALA A 34 24.04 -13.86 -6.19
N ASP A 35 22.94 -14.48 -5.76
CA ASP A 35 21.99 -15.14 -6.67
C ASP A 35 21.04 -14.14 -7.38
N ASN A 36 20.67 -13.04 -6.72
CA ASN A 36 19.58 -12.14 -7.16
C ASN A 36 20.02 -10.70 -7.45
N GLY A 37 21.25 -10.32 -7.12
CA GLY A 37 21.82 -8.98 -7.33
C GLY A 37 21.42 -7.91 -6.30
N HIS A 38 20.61 -8.23 -5.29
CA HIS A 38 20.12 -7.26 -4.30
C HIS A 38 19.66 -7.93 -3.00
N LEU A 39 19.45 -7.14 -1.93
CA LEU A 39 18.88 -7.59 -0.65
C LEU A 39 17.38 -7.34 -0.51
N LEU A 40 16.69 -6.94 -1.57
CA LEU A 40 15.25 -6.66 -1.58
C LEU A 40 14.38 -7.92 -1.53
N ALA A 41 14.77 -9.00 -0.86
CA ALA A 41 14.07 -10.30 -0.87
C ALA A 41 12.59 -10.23 -0.42
N PRO A 42 11.66 -11.01 -1.03
CA PRO A 42 10.29 -11.19 -0.54
C PRO A 42 10.27 -11.91 0.82
N LEU A 43 9.13 -11.88 1.51
CA LEU A 43 9.03 -12.39 2.89
C LEU A 43 9.25 -13.90 3.01
N ASP A 44 8.79 -14.64 2.02
CA ASP A 44 8.91 -16.09 1.92
C ASP A 44 10.26 -16.56 1.37
N ALA A 45 11.12 -15.63 0.93
CA ALA A 45 12.45 -15.90 0.40
C ALA A 45 13.28 -16.78 1.33
N THR A 46 13.93 -17.78 0.74
CA THR A 46 14.90 -18.63 1.40
C THR A 46 16.21 -18.70 0.62
N HIS A 47 17.32 -18.80 1.32
CA HIS A 47 18.61 -19.16 0.74
C HIS A 47 19.18 -20.34 1.52
N LYS A 48 19.40 -21.48 0.83
CA LYS A 48 19.86 -22.75 1.44
C LYS A 48 19.04 -23.16 2.68
N GLY A 49 17.71 -23.04 2.58
CA GLY A 49 16.77 -23.36 3.67
C GLY A 49 16.66 -22.30 4.78
N TYR A 50 17.53 -21.28 4.80
CA TYR A 50 17.43 -20.17 5.75
C TYR A 50 16.40 -19.14 5.26
N LYS A 51 15.48 -18.71 6.14
CA LYS A 51 14.42 -17.73 5.86
C LYS A 51 14.96 -16.30 5.76
N VAL A 52 15.74 -16.02 4.71
CA VAL A 52 16.42 -14.75 4.49
C VAL A 52 15.44 -13.57 4.36
N GLY A 53 14.24 -13.79 3.79
CA GLY A 53 13.20 -12.78 3.69
C GLY A 53 12.73 -12.24 5.04
N ILE A 54 12.36 -13.15 5.95
CA ILE A 54 11.97 -12.81 7.33
C ILE A 54 13.14 -12.18 8.08
N TRP A 55 14.36 -12.69 7.88
CA TRP A 55 15.54 -12.14 8.53
C TRP A 55 15.80 -10.68 8.11
N LEU A 56 15.75 -10.38 6.80
CA LEU A 56 15.89 -9.03 6.26
C LEU A 56 14.75 -8.10 6.71
N LYS A 57 13.50 -8.58 6.78
CA LYS A 57 12.38 -7.80 7.35
C LYS A 57 12.72 -7.34 8.77
N ASN A 58 13.22 -8.24 9.62
CA ASN A 58 13.56 -7.92 11.00
C ASN A 58 14.78 -7.00 11.08
N ALA A 59 15.78 -7.20 10.23
CA ALA A 59 16.94 -6.31 10.14
C ALA A 59 16.54 -4.87 9.76
N ARG A 60 15.61 -4.70 8.80
CA ARG A 60 15.07 -3.38 8.43
C ARG A 60 14.31 -2.72 9.57
N ALA A 61 13.50 -3.49 10.30
CA ALA A 61 12.79 -2.98 11.47
C ALA A 61 13.76 -2.50 12.56
N ALA A 62 14.84 -3.28 12.80
CA ALA A 62 15.89 -2.92 13.74
C ALA A 62 16.69 -1.67 13.31
N ALA A 63 16.97 -1.51 12.01
CA ALA A 63 17.63 -0.33 11.46
C ALA A 63 16.77 0.94 11.55
N ARG A 64 15.48 0.84 11.21
CA ARG A 64 14.55 1.98 11.35
C ARG A 64 14.41 2.42 12.79
N LYS A 65 14.36 1.47 13.72
CA LYS A 65 14.37 1.76 15.16
C LYS A 65 15.68 2.46 15.59
N ALA A 66 16.83 2.08 15.01
CA ALA A 66 18.10 2.74 15.26
C ALA A 66 18.04 4.23 14.84
N ALA A 67 17.58 4.49 13.62
CA ALA A 67 17.44 5.84 13.08
C ALA A 67 16.44 6.70 13.89
N GLU A 68 15.31 6.13 14.31
CA GLU A 68 14.34 6.83 15.16
C GLU A 68 14.95 7.21 16.52
N ILE A 69 15.72 6.31 17.14
CA ILE A 69 16.40 6.58 18.41
C ILE A 69 17.45 7.69 18.23
N GLU A 70 18.23 7.62 17.16
CA GLU A 70 19.22 8.65 16.83
C GLU A 70 18.56 10.02 16.64
N GLN A 71 17.47 10.09 15.87
CA GLN A 71 16.71 11.32 15.67
C GLN A 71 16.19 11.89 16.99
N ARG A 72 15.57 11.06 17.85
CA ARG A 72 15.06 11.51 19.16
C ARG A 72 16.18 12.03 20.05
N ARG A 73 17.38 11.43 20.01
CA ARG A 73 18.55 11.93 20.76
C ARG A 73 18.99 13.29 20.24
N ALA A 74 18.99 13.50 18.92
CA ALA A 74 19.34 14.78 18.31
C ALA A 74 18.34 15.90 18.65
N GLU A 75 17.08 15.52 18.91
CA GLU A 75 16.00 16.44 19.32
C GLU A 75 15.87 16.56 20.86
N ASP A 76 16.81 16.04 21.64
CA ASP A 76 16.78 15.99 23.11
C ASP A 76 15.48 15.38 23.70
N LEU A 77 14.85 14.47 22.97
CA LEU A 77 13.62 13.78 23.38
C LEU A 77 13.93 12.49 24.15
N PRO A 78 13.05 12.07 25.09
CA PRO A 78 13.19 10.78 25.76
C PRO A 78 13.23 9.61 24.78
N VAL A 79 14.18 8.70 25.01
CA VAL A 79 14.39 7.50 24.20
C VAL A 79 13.85 6.28 24.95
N GLY A 80 13.09 5.43 24.27
CA GLY A 80 12.62 4.15 24.81
C GLY A 80 13.72 3.08 24.87
N SER A 81 13.31 1.81 24.93
CA SER A 81 14.25 0.68 24.97
C SER A 81 15.09 0.55 23.70
N SER A 82 16.42 0.49 23.86
CA SER A 82 17.40 0.18 22.79
C SER A 82 17.54 -1.32 22.49
N ALA A 83 16.76 -2.18 23.16
CA ALA A 83 16.80 -3.61 22.89
C ALA A 83 16.39 -3.92 21.43
N GLY A 84 17.17 -4.76 20.76
CA GLY A 84 16.91 -5.20 19.38
C GLY A 84 17.22 -4.16 18.30
N VAL A 85 17.88 -3.05 18.65
CA VAL A 85 18.37 -2.06 17.69
C VAL A 85 19.52 -2.65 16.87
N LEU A 86 19.58 -2.32 15.59
CA LEU A 86 20.68 -2.74 14.72
C LEU A 86 21.94 -1.95 15.09
N THR A 87 23.09 -2.61 15.18
CA THR A 87 24.37 -1.93 15.39
C THR A 87 24.86 -1.27 14.09
N ASP A 88 25.67 -0.23 14.21
CA ASP A 88 26.22 0.49 13.04
C ASP A 88 27.09 -0.42 12.17
N GLU A 89 27.98 -1.20 12.78
CA GLU A 89 28.77 -2.22 12.09
C GLU A 89 27.88 -3.18 11.27
N ARG A 90 26.71 -3.54 11.81
CA ARG A 90 25.81 -4.45 11.10
C ARG A 90 25.06 -3.77 9.97
N ARG A 91 24.73 -2.50 10.16
CA ARG A 91 24.14 -1.68 9.10
C ARG A 91 25.12 -1.56 7.93
N GLU A 92 26.37 -1.22 8.21
CA GLU A 92 27.46 -1.12 7.24
C GLU A 92 27.64 -2.45 6.48
N GLN A 93 27.72 -3.58 7.19
CA GLN A 93 27.80 -4.92 6.56
C GLN A 93 26.67 -5.22 5.56
N LEU A 94 25.48 -4.65 5.74
CA LEU A 94 24.35 -4.81 4.82
C LEU A 94 24.37 -3.79 3.68
N GLU A 95 24.81 -2.55 3.97
CA GLU A 95 24.99 -1.49 2.97
C GLU A 95 26.10 -1.85 1.98
N ASP A 96 27.17 -2.51 2.42
CA ASP A 96 28.23 -3.07 1.56
C ASP A 96 27.71 -4.09 0.55
N ILE A 97 26.63 -4.80 0.89
CA ILE A 97 26.02 -5.80 0.00
C ILE A 97 25.05 -5.13 -0.96
N ASP A 98 24.19 -4.25 -0.44
CA ASP A 98 23.19 -3.53 -1.21
C ASP A 98 22.83 -2.22 -0.46
N PRO A 99 23.28 -1.06 -0.93
CA PRO A 99 22.96 0.23 -0.30
C PRO A 99 21.46 0.51 -0.22
N SER A 100 20.66 -0.10 -1.09
CA SER A 100 19.21 0.06 -1.12
C SER A 100 18.45 -0.93 -0.23
N TRP A 101 19.14 -1.74 0.57
CA TRP A 101 18.53 -2.84 1.33
C TRP A 101 17.41 -2.40 2.30
N CYS A 102 17.47 -1.17 2.84
CA CYS A 102 16.51 -0.62 3.80
C CYS A 102 15.89 0.71 3.30
N PRO A 103 15.00 0.68 2.30
CA PRO A 103 14.36 1.89 1.80
C PRO A 103 13.39 2.49 2.83
N SER A 104 13.14 3.80 2.70
CA SER A 104 12.14 4.55 3.47
C SER A 104 10.69 4.31 2.98
N TRP A 105 10.52 3.71 1.80
CA TRP A 105 9.26 3.29 1.20
C TRP A 105 9.11 1.75 1.20
N PRO A 106 8.01 1.18 0.66
CA PRO A 106 7.83 -0.27 0.62
C PRO A 106 8.97 -1.00 -0.12
N VAL A 107 9.44 -2.11 0.44
CA VAL A 107 10.53 -2.93 -0.13
C VAL A 107 10.15 -3.50 -1.50
N GLU A 108 8.89 -3.89 -1.67
CA GLU A 108 8.35 -4.38 -2.95
C GLU A 108 8.47 -3.31 -4.04
N TRP A 109 8.16 -2.05 -3.73
CA TRP A 109 8.33 -0.94 -4.67
C TRP A 109 9.79 -0.79 -5.09
N GLN A 110 10.73 -0.83 -4.12
CA GLN A 110 12.16 -0.73 -4.40
C GLN A 110 12.64 -1.92 -5.24
N ARG A 111 12.12 -3.13 -5.00
CA ARG A 111 12.43 -4.33 -5.78
C ARG A 111 11.98 -4.15 -7.22
N CYS A 112 10.72 -3.81 -7.47
CA CYS A 112 10.23 -3.63 -8.83
C CYS A 112 10.96 -2.51 -9.57
N PHE A 113 11.31 -1.41 -8.88
CA PHE A 113 12.15 -0.36 -9.44
C PHE A 113 13.51 -0.90 -9.89
N HIS A 114 14.22 -1.61 -9.01
CA HIS A 114 15.51 -2.22 -9.32
C HIS A 114 15.41 -3.20 -10.49
N LEU A 115 14.43 -4.10 -10.46
CA LEU A 115 14.22 -5.12 -11.49
C LEU A 115 13.80 -4.54 -12.84
N THR A 116 13.11 -3.40 -12.85
CA THR A 116 12.76 -2.66 -14.08
C THR A 116 13.97 -1.92 -14.64
N ARG A 117 14.85 -1.41 -13.79
CA ARG A 117 16.05 -0.69 -14.20
C ARG A 117 17.05 -1.60 -14.94
N LEU A 118 17.24 -2.84 -14.48
CA LEU A 118 18.26 -3.74 -15.05
C LEU A 118 18.07 -4.00 -16.57
N PRO A 119 16.88 -4.37 -17.09
CA PRO A 119 16.68 -4.51 -18.52
C PRO A 119 16.85 -3.21 -19.30
N LEU A 120 16.46 -2.07 -18.72
CA LEU A 120 16.60 -0.75 -19.37
C LEU A 120 18.08 -0.36 -19.53
N GLU A 121 18.90 -0.60 -18.51
CA GLU A 121 20.36 -0.39 -18.59
C GLU A 121 21.01 -1.27 -19.66
N ALA A 122 20.42 -2.43 -19.96
CA ALA A 122 20.84 -3.31 -21.05
C ALA A 122 20.26 -2.92 -22.44
N GLY A 123 19.59 -1.76 -22.56
CA GLY A 123 18.98 -1.28 -23.81
C GLY A 123 17.59 -1.84 -24.09
N GLY A 124 16.94 -2.46 -23.11
CA GLY A 124 15.56 -2.93 -23.21
C GLY A 124 14.54 -1.80 -23.21
N THR A 125 13.28 -2.16 -23.44
CA THR A 125 12.14 -1.23 -23.44
C THR A 125 11.36 -1.32 -22.13
N LEU A 126 10.80 -0.19 -21.68
CA LEU A 126 9.97 -0.14 -20.48
C LEU A 126 8.71 -1.00 -20.68
N PRO A 127 8.42 -1.99 -19.81
CA PRO A 127 7.19 -2.76 -19.90
C PRO A 127 6.00 -1.91 -19.44
N THR A 128 5.08 -1.59 -20.35
CA THR A 128 3.89 -0.79 -20.04
C THR A 128 2.62 -1.63 -19.87
N GLU A 129 2.62 -2.87 -20.36
CA GLU A 129 1.49 -3.79 -20.30
C GLU A 129 1.73 -4.93 -19.30
N PRO A 130 0.71 -5.34 -18.53
CA PRO A 130 0.80 -6.50 -17.64
C PRO A 130 1.25 -7.77 -18.36
N ASP A 131 1.88 -8.67 -17.61
CA ASP A 131 2.31 -10.00 -18.03
C ASP A 131 3.34 -10.02 -19.18
N MET A 132 3.86 -8.86 -19.61
CA MET A 132 4.92 -8.73 -20.62
C MET A 132 6.29 -9.18 -20.08
N VAL A 133 6.62 -8.75 -18.86
CA VAL A 133 7.92 -9.02 -18.23
C VAL A 133 7.70 -9.43 -16.80
N VAL A 134 7.97 -10.70 -16.51
CA VAL A 134 8.01 -11.24 -15.16
C VAL A 134 9.46 -11.52 -14.78
N HIS A 135 9.97 -10.83 -13.77
CA HIS A 135 11.34 -11.01 -13.28
C HIS A 135 11.33 -11.25 -11.77
N GLN A 136 11.95 -12.34 -11.32
CA GLN A 136 11.93 -12.79 -9.92
C GLN A 136 10.51 -12.89 -9.31
N GLY A 137 9.51 -13.26 -10.13
CA GLY A 137 8.12 -13.38 -9.70
C GLY A 137 7.32 -12.08 -9.68
N GLU A 138 7.94 -10.95 -10.00
CA GLU A 138 7.27 -9.65 -10.11
C GLU A 138 6.84 -9.37 -11.54
N ASP A 139 5.57 -9.01 -11.75
CA ASP A 139 5.10 -8.49 -13.04
C ASP A 139 5.40 -7.00 -13.13
N LEU A 140 6.46 -6.67 -13.89
CA LEU A 140 6.97 -5.31 -14.00
C LEU A 140 6.04 -4.41 -14.79
N GLY A 141 5.31 -4.94 -15.79
CA GLY A 141 4.36 -4.14 -16.56
C GLY A 141 3.12 -3.76 -15.74
N ARG A 142 2.63 -4.70 -14.92
CA ARG A 142 1.59 -4.40 -13.92
C ARG A 142 2.08 -3.39 -12.90
N TRP A 143 3.34 -3.48 -12.45
CA TRP A 143 3.93 -2.51 -11.55
C TRP A 143 4.05 -1.11 -12.17
N VAL A 144 4.60 -0.98 -13.39
CA VAL A 144 4.70 0.31 -14.11
C VAL A 144 3.32 0.94 -14.25
N ARG A 145 2.30 0.18 -14.66
CA ARG A 145 0.92 0.68 -14.74
C ARG A 145 0.40 1.17 -13.39
N SER A 146 0.71 0.46 -12.30
CA SER A 146 0.32 0.87 -10.95
C SER A 146 0.98 2.18 -10.51
N VAL A 147 2.26 2.38 -10.88
CA VAL A 147 3.02 3.62 -10.65
C VAL A 147 2.41 4.78 -11.43
N ARG A 148 2.12 4.60 -12.73
CA ARG A 148 1.50 5.63 -13.58
C ARG A 148 0.14 6.08 -13.03
N LEU A 149 -0.72 5.14 -12.66
CA LEU A 149 -2.07 5.42 -12.13
C LEU A 149 -2.05 5.96 -10.69
N GLY A 150 -1.05 5.58 -9.91
CA GLY A 150 -0.86 5.96 -8.50
C GLY A 150 0.08 7.13 -8.28
N TRP A 151 0.47 7.86 -9.32
CA TRP A 151 1.54 8.86 -9.30
C TRP A 151 1.42 9.87 -8.14
N ASP A 152 0.21 10.38 -7.92
CA ASP A 152 -0.09 11.40 -6.90
C ASP A 152 0.11 10.90 -5.45
N LYS A 153 0.31 9.58 -5.25
CA LYS A 153 0.55 8.96 -3.93
C LYS A 153 2.03 8.69 -3.66
N LEU A 154 2.90 8.86 -4.66
CA LEU A 154 4.33 8.62 -4.53
C LEU A 154 5.00 9.82 -3.84
N ALA A 155 6.04 9.56 -3.05
CA ALA A 155 6.89 10.63 -2.53
C ALA A 155 7.60 11.35 -3.70
N GLY A 156 7.96 12.62 -3.53
CA GLY A 156 8.62 13.40 -4.59
C GLY A 156 9.90 12.74 -5.14
N VAL A 157 10.70 12.11 -4.27
CA VAL A 157 11.89 11.34 -4.68
C VAL A 157 11.52 10.13 -5.53
N GLN A 158 10.41 9.44 -5.23
CA GLN A 158 9.93 8.31 -6.01
C GLN A 158 9.46 8.74 -7.40
N GLN A 159 8.73 9.87 -7.49
CA GLN A 159 8.33 10.45 -8.78
C GLN A 159 9.55 10.82 -9.63
N TRP A 160 10.52 11.51 -9.03
CA TRP A 160 11.77 11.88 -9.70
C TRP A 160 12.54 10.65 -10.19
N MET A 161 12.70 9.61 -9.37
CA MET A 161 13.39 8.38 -9.81
C MET A 161 12.63 7.68 -10.95
N CYS A 162 11.31 7.58 -10.87
CA CYS A 162 10.51 6.96 -11.93
C CYS A 162 10.62 7.71 -13.26
N GLU A 163 10.55 9.04 -13.21
CA GLU A 163 10.65 9.88 -14.41
C GLU A 163 12.08 9.87 -14.98
N GLN A 164 13.08 10.16 -14.14
CA GLN A 164 14.45 10.41 -14.61
C GLN A 164 15.26 9.13 -14.85
N VAL A 165 15.00 8.05 -14.10
CA VAL A 165 15.77 6.80 -14.23
C VAL A 165 15.06 5.79 -15.12
N LEU A 166 13.73 5.72 -15.06
CA LEU A 166 12.96 4.71 -15.80
C LEU A 166 12.14 5.27 -16.97
N GLY A 167 12.02 6.59 -17.10
CA GLY A 167 11.18 7.20 -18.14
C GLY A 167 9.67 6.95 -17.95
N ILE A 168 9.23 6.74 -16.70
CA ILE A 168 7.80 6.55 -16.40
C ILE A 168 7.14 7.90 -16.19
N GLU A 169 6.09 8.16 -16.97
CA GLU A 169 5.27 9.37 -16.86
C GLU A 169 3.92 9.09 -16.18
N PRO A 170 3.33 10.07 -15.46
CA PRO A 170 2.00 9.95 -14.87
C PRO A 170 0.95 9.57 -15.91
N ALA A 171 -0.06 8.80 -15.50
CA ALA A 171 -1.19 8.50 -16.38
C ALA A 171 -2.00 9.77 -16.68
N ALA A 172 -2.38 9.92 -17.95
CA ALA A 172 -3.26 10.99 -18.40
C ALA A 172 -4.66 10.87 -17.77
N ALA A 173 -5.40 11.99 -17.75
CA ALA A 173 -6.69 12.06 -17.04
C ALA A 173 -7.74 11.09 -17.60
N ASP A 174 -7.67 10.78 -18.89
CA ASP A 174 -8.53 9.83 -19.61
C ASP A 174 -8.12 8.37 -19.40
N GLU A 175 -6.83 8.09 -19.14
CA GLU A 175 -6.33 6.77 -18.75
C GLU A 175 -6.70 6.39 -17.31
N LYS A 176 -6.88 7.38 -16.43
CA LYS A 176 -7.24 7.14 -15.02
C LYS A 176 -8.65 6.53 -14.93
N PRO A 177 -8.84 5.40 -14.21
CA PRO A 177 -10.14 4.80 -14.06
C PRO A 177 -11.09 5.78 -13.34
N LYS A 178 -12.36 5.80 -13.78
CA LYS A 178 -13.38 6.68 -13.20
C LYS A 178 -13.42 6.52 -11.67
N PRO A 179 -13.42 7.62 -10.91
CA PRO A 179 -13.41 7.55 -9.46
C PRO A 179 -14.59 6.71 -8.96
N ARG A 180 -14.32 5.82 -8.02
CA ARG A 180 -15.37 5.06 -7.35
C ARG A 180 -16.28 6.04 -6.61
N ARG A 181 -17.60 5.86 -6.73
CA ARG A 181 -18.57 6.62 -5.92
C ARG A 181 -18.26 6.44 -4.44
N THR A 182 -18.12 7.56 -3.74
CA THR A 182 -17.84 7.59 -2.30
C THR A 182 -19.06 7.14 -1.49
N GLN A 183 -18.88 6.81 -0.22
CA GLN A 183 -20.00 6.53 0.68
C GLN A 183 -20.91 7.75 0.84
N ALA A 184 -20.34 8.95 0.87
CA ALA A 184 -21.09 10.21 0.85
C ALA A 184 -21.95 10.35 -0.41
N ASP A 185 -21.44 9.97 -1.59
CA ASP A 185 -22.23 9.98 -2.83
C ASP A 185 -23.40 9.00 -2.79
N LYS A 186 -23.21 7.84 -2.16
CA LYS A 186 -24.29 6.85 -1.98
C LYS A 186 -25.34 7.34 -1.00
N TRP A 187 -24.92 7.91 0.13
CA TRP A 187 -25.82 8.50 1.14
C TRP A 187 -26.62 9.65 0.54
N ALA A 188 -25.95 10.56 -0.16
CA ALA A 188 -26.55 11.69 -0.86
C ALA A 188 -27.60 11.23 -1.89
N ALA A 189 -27.28 10.19 -2.68
CA ALA A 189 -28.24 9.60 -3.61
C ALA A 189 -29.43 8.91 -2.92
N ASN A 190 -29.26 8.41 -1.69
CA ASN A 190 -30.35 7.86 -0.89
C ASN A 190 -31.26 8.95 -0.34
N LEU A 191 -30.67 10.01 0.24
CA LEU A 191 -31.41 11.15 0.76
C LEU A 191 -32.25 11.81 -0.34
N ALA A 192 -31.67 12.01 -1.54
CA ALA A 192 -32.41 12.52 -2.68
C ALA A 192 -33.60 11.64 -3.08
N ALA A 193 -33.45 10.31 -3.00
CA ALA A 193 -34.52 9.37 -3.30
C ALA A 193 -35.66 9.46 -2.26
N THR A 194 -35.30 9.53 -0.96
CA THR A 194 -36.26 9.70 0.13
C THR A 194 -36.98 11.05 0.05
N GLN A 195 -36.26 12.15 -0.15
CA GLN A 195 -36.84 13.50 -0.29
C GLN A 195 -37.81 13.57 -1.48
N TYR A 196 -37.45 12.96 -2.61
CA TYR A 196 -38.36 12.87 -3.77
C TYR A 196 -39.61 12.04 -3.43
N TYR A 197 -39.45 10.93 -2.71
CA TYR A 197 -40.58 10.11 -2.27
C TYR A 197 -41.49 10.82 -1.27
N GLU A 198 -40.94 11.56 -0.31
CA GLU A 198 -41.72 12.35 0.65
C GLU A 198 -42.55 13.44 -0.05
N ARG A 199 -42.01 14.04 -1.12
CA ARG A 199 -42.72 15.05 -1.93
C ARG A 199 -43.78 14.45 -2.85
N GLU A 200 -43.46 13.38 -3.57
CA GLU A 200 -44.27 12.87 -4.68
C GLU A 200 -45.06 11.59 -4.33
N GLY A 201 -44.77 10.95 -3.20
CA GLY A 201 -45.34 9.67 -2.78
C GLY A 201 -44.90 8.48 -3.64
N HIS A 202 -43.96 8.67 -4.58
CA HIS A 202 -43.50 7.63 -5.49
C HIS A 202 -42.05 7.85 -5.94
N LEU A 203 -41.40 6.79 -6.43
CA LEU A 203 -40.04 6.87 -7.00
C LEU A 203 -40.02 6.80 -8.54
N ARG A 204 -41.04 7.37 -9.21
CA ARG A 204 -41.13 7.49 -10.68
C ARG A 204 -40.41 8.73 -11.19
N VAL A 205 -39.10 8.76 -11.00
CA VAL A 205 -38.27 9.93 -11.33
C VAL A 205 -38.02 10.03 -12.84
N PRO A 206 -38.32 11.16 -13.51
CA PRO A 206 -37.97 11.39 -14.91
C PRO A 206 -36.45 11.27 -15.13
N ARG A 207 -36.00 10.71 -16.27
CA ARG A 207 -34.58 10.37 -16.48
C ARG A 207 -33.62 11.58 -16.39
N LYS A 208 -34.07 12.77 -16.79
CA LYS A 208 -33.28 14.02 -16.74
C LYS A 208 -33.44 14.78 -15.42
N HIS A 209 -34.25 14.28 -14.48
CA HIS A 209 -34.53 14.96 -13.22
C HIS A 209 -33.27 15.10 -12.36
N ILE A 210 -33.08 16.31 -11.84
CA ILE A 210 -32.05 16.67 -10.89
C ILE A 210 -32.76 17.01 -9.58
N GLU A 211 -32.34 16.37 -8.49
CA GLU A 211 -32.81 16.65 -7.14
C GLU A 211 -31.72 17.40 -6.39
N THR A 212 -32.08 18.50 -5.74
CA THR A 212 -31.17 19.29 -4.91
C THR A 212 -31.34 18.87 -3.46
N ILE A 213 -30.28 18.33 -2.88
CA ILE A 213 -30.23 17.97 -1.46
C ILE A 213 -29.38 18.97 -0.69
N THR A 214 -29.72 19.21 0.57
CA THR A 214 -28.85 19.93 1.51
C THR A 214 -28.02 18.92 2.29
N VAL A 215 -26.70 19.05 2.26
CA VAL A 215 -25.76 18.19 2.99
C VAL A 215 -25.01 19.04 4.02
N GLY A 216 -25.22 18.76 5.30
CA GLY A 216 -24.60 19.47 6.44
C GLY A 216 -25.00 18.83 7.78
N GLY A 217 -24.20 19.04 8.83
CA GLY A 217 -24.43 18.49 10.17
C GLY A 217 -25.69 19.06 10.83
N ALA A 218 -26.22 18.35 11.83
CA ALA A 218 -27.43 18.71 12.56
C ALA A 218 -27.38 20.12 13.23
N ASP A 219 -26.19 20.73 13.32
CA ASP A 219 -25.93 21.96 14.07
C ASP A 219 -25.72 23.22 13.18
N GLY A 220 -26.15 23.19 11.91
CA GLY A 220 -26.38 24.42 11.12
C GLY A 220 -25.16 25.15 10.56
N GLU A 221 -23.94 24.81 10.94
CA GLU A 221 -22.73 25.37 10.34
C GLU A 221 -22.27 24.48 9.16
N ASP A 222 -22.27 25.04 7.95
CA ASP A 222 -21.93 24.43 6.65
C ASP A 222 -22.98 23.53 5.96
N GLN A 223 -24.20 24.06 5.77
CA GLN A 223 -25.15 23.48 4.80
C GLN A 223 -24.70 23.73 3.35
N LYS A 224 -24.31 22.66 2.64
CA LYS A 224 -23.99 22.73 1.21
C LYS A 224 -25.12 22.13 0.37
N GLN A 225 -25.65 22.90 -0.57
CA GLN A 225 -26.59 22.39 -1.56
C GLN A 225 -25.84 21.57 -2.62
N ARG A 226 -26.36 20.39 -2.92
CA ARG A 226 -25.79 19.47 -3.91
C ARG A 226 -26.86 19.02 -4.88
N GLU A 227 -26.63 19.27 -6.16
CA GLU A 227 -27.45 18.79 -7.25
C GLU A 227 -27.07 17.34 -7.60
N LEU A 228 -28.07 16.45 -7.66
CA LEU A 228 -27.90 15.05 -8.01
C LEU A 228 -28.83 14.67 -9.15
N ARG A 229 -28.28 14.03 -10.19
CA ARG A 229 -29.05 13.43 -11.29
C ARG A 229 -29.80 12.18 -10.81
N LEU A 230 -30.82 12.39 -9.98
CA LEU A 230 -31.60 11.33 -9.33
C LEU A 230 -32.24 10.42 -10.38
N GLY A 231 -32.79 10.97 -11.46
CA GLY A 231 -33.41 10.19 -12.54
C GLY A 231 -32.47 9.18 -13.18
N ALA A 232 -31.23 9.58 -13.47
CA ALA A 232 -30.21 8.69 -14.00
C ALA A 232 -29.77 7.64 -12.96
N SER A 233 -29.70 8.02 -11.67
CA SER A 233 -29.33 7.12 -10.57
C SER A 233 -30.37 6.01 -10.33
N ILE A 234 -31.66 6.38 -10.30
CA ILE A 234 -32.78 5.43 -10.18
C ILE A 234 -32.83 4.49 -11.39
N SER A 235 -32.71 5.03 -12.60
CA SER A 235 -32.67 4.21 -13.83
C SER A 235 -31.51 3.20 -13.83
N ASN A 236 -30.30 3.62 -13.42
CA ASN A 236 -29.15 2.72 -13.31
C ASN A 236 -29.33 1.64 -12.23
N GLN A 237 -29.97 1.98 -11.10
CA GLN A 237 -30.29 1.00 -10.05
C GLN A 237 -31.28 -0.06 -10.54
N ARG A 238 -32.30 0.30 -11.35
CA ARG A 238 -33.20 -0.69 -11.99
C ARG A 238 -32.45 -1.65 -12.90
N THR A 239 -31.65 -1.13 -13.82
CA THR A 239 -30.87 -1.98 -14.76
C THR A 239 -29.90 -2.92 -14.03
N ARG A 240 -29.44 -2.54 -12.84
CA ARG A 240 -28.49 -3.33 -12.04
C ARG A 240 -29.15 -4.07 -10.87
N ALA A 241 -30.47 -4.22 -10.86
CA ALA A 241 -31.22 -4.82 -9.74
C ALA A 241 -30.63 -6.17 -9.31
N ALA A 242 -30.32 -7.05 -10.27
CA ALA A 242 -29.74 -8.37 -10.00
C ALA A 242 -28.32 -8.35 -9.36
N LYS A 243 -27.64 -7.19 -9.37
CA LYS A 243 -26.30 -7.00 -8.79
C LYS A 243 -26.31 -6.12 -7.55
N LEU A 244 -27.48 -5.69 -7.07
CA LEU A 244 -27.61 -4.89 -5.85
C LEU A 244 -27.63 -5.80 -4.62
N ALA A 245 -27.13 -5.27 -3.49
CA ALA A 245 -27.27 -5.93 -2.20
C ALA A 245 -28.77 -6.06 -1.84
N PRO A 246 -29.22 -7.18 -1.24
CA PRO A 246 -30.63 -7.39 -0.89
C PRO A 246 -31.20 -6.26 -0.01
N GLU A 247 -30.46 -5.82 1.00
CA GLU A 247 -30.85 -4.70 1.87
C GLU A 247 -31.10 -3.41 1.06
N ARG A 248 -30.33 -3.17 0.01
CA ARG A 248 -30.50 -1.99 -0.84
C ARG A 248 -31.78 -2.09 -1.68
N VAL A 249 -32.11 -3.29 -2.14
CA VAL A 249 -33.36 -3.56 -2.86
C VAL A 249 -34.55 -3.32 -1.95
N GLU A 250 -34.50 -3.80 -0.72
CA GLU A 250 -35.53 -3.59 0.30
C GLU A 250 -35.73 -2.10 0.63
N GLN A 251 -34.65 -1.38 0.94
CA GLN A 251 -34.69 0.06 1.22
C GLN A 251 -35.36 0.86 0.11
N LEU A 252 -35.01 0.58 -1.16
CA LEU A 252 -35.60 1.28 -2.30
C LEU A 252 -37.06 0.86 -2.53
N SER A 253 -37.38 -0.41 -2.33
CA SER A 253 -38.76 -0.90 -2.45
C SER A 253 -39.68 -0.28 -1.41
N ALA A 254 -39.17 -0.08 -0.18
CA ALA A 254 -39.90 0.58 0.91
C ALA A 254 -40.29 2.03 0.57
N ILE A 255 -39.48 2.73 -0.22
CA ILE A 255 -39.77 4.10 -0.71
C ILE A 255 -40.39 4.11 -2.13
N GLY A 256 -41.08 3.03 -2.52
CA GLY A 256 -41.91 2.99 -3.73
C GLY A 256 -41.14 2.76 -5.05
N MET A 257 -39.93 2.18 -5.00
CA MET A 257 -39.22 1.77 -6.21
C MET A 257 -39.92 0.62 -6.92
N ARG A 258 -40.17 0.78 -8.23
CA ARG A 258 -40.54 -0.31 -9.13
C ARG A 258 -39.32 -0.81 -9.89
N TRP A 259 -39.15 -2.12 -9.94
CA TRP A 259 -37.98 -2.80 -10.50
C TRP A 259 -38.13 -3.20 -11.98
N THR A 260 -39.29 -2.92 -12.56
CA THR A 260 -39.60 -3.07 -13.99
C THR A 260 -39.07 -1.92 -14.82
#